data_AF-A0A8J2MBE7-F1
#
_entry.id   AF-A0A8J2MBE7-F1
#
_cell.length_a   1.000
_cell.length_b   1.000
_cell.length_c   1.000
_cell.angle_alpha   90.00
_cell.angle_beta   90.00
_cell.angle_gamma   90.00
#
_symmetry.space_group_name_H-M   'P 1'
#
loop_
_entity.id
_entity.type
_entity.pdbx_description
1 polymer ?
#
loop_
_entity_poly.entity_id
_entity_poly.type
_entity_poly.pdbx_seq_one_letter_code
_entity_poly.pdbx_strand_id
1 'polypeptide(L)'
;MCNTIALSTASLLLLILLSSFGSDTYAIVCTYMGERHNDGDRWVVRSAFIIECHVYPDGSWRADVVACQTPKGIEMHDGDEIMEDDVKLQCEKLPSGGYRMQKFYFNQNITCEGHKFGEWWISKRNFNKTCSPTGTYIMNCLTDTGIPIELNRSVILSGTRYNCTGHSNGLVTFTRDFPRNFHITSKIEQIYCTVNDVQKKINETWIEDTNFIKKCNERAVTIVKACIADGFIIDLNSKLTRNGKTYACTGSDNGNVLFKIMPVIDNSTHSGSV
;
A
#
# COMPACT_ATOMS: atom_id res chain seq x y z
N MET A 1 -1.92 82.05 42.77
CA MET A 1 -0.87 81.63 41.82
C MET A 1 -1.04 80.13 41.61
N CYS A 2 -1.42 79.75 40.40
CA CYS A 2 -1.87 78.41 40.01
C CYS A 2 -0.73 77.73 39.25
N ASN A 3 -0.28 76.55 39.68
CA ASN A 3 0.63 75.71 38.89
C ASN A 3 -0.06 74.37 38.62
N THR A 4 -0.75 74.35 37.49
CA THR A 4 -1.29 73.15 36.85
C THR A 4 -0.13 72.42 36.18
N ILE A 5 0.23 71.25 36.71
CA ILE A 5 1.15 70.33 36.03
C ILE A 5 0.36 69.66 34.91
N ALA A 6 0.58 70.09 33.68
CA ALA A 6 0.07 69.43 32.48
C ALA A 6 0.82 68.10 32.30
N LEU A 7 0.24 67.00 32.77
CA LEU A 7 0.68 65.65 32.45
C LEU A 7 0.28 65.37 30.99
N SER A 8 1.28 65.38 30.12
CA SER A 8 1.17 65.07 28.69
C SER A 8 0.53 63.70 28.48
N THR A 9 -0.57 63.66 27.72
CA THR A 9 -1.28 62.46 27.29
C THR A 9 -0.43 61.51 26.45
N ALA A 10 0.75 61.95 26.00
CA ALA A 10 1.71 61.11 25.27
C ALA A 10 2.45 60.09 26.17
N SER A 11 2.56 60.33 27.48
CA SER A 11 3.28 59.42 28.38
C SER A 11 2.43 58.26 28.89
N LEU A 12 1.09 58.37 28.85
CA LEU A 12 0.19 57.27 29.22
C LEU A 12 0.01 56.26 28.08
N LEU A 13 0.10 56.69 26.82
CA LEU A 13 0.02 55.83 25.63
C LEU A 13 1.29 55.01 25.39
N LEU A 14 2.45 55.46 25.90
CA LEU A 14 3.71 54.73 25.78
C LEU A 14 3.83 53.55 26.76
N LEU A 15 3.06 53.56 27.86
CA LEU A 15 3.03 52.47 28.85
C LEU A 15 2.07 51.33 28.48
N ILE A 16 1.10 51.56 27.59
CA ILE A 16 0.14 50.53 27.12
C ILE A 16 0.72 49.73 25.93
N LEU A 17 1.72 50.25 25.23
CA LEU A 17 2.38 49.55 24.11
C LEU A 17 3.51 48.59 24.54
N LEU A 18 3.84 48.52 25.83
CA LEU A 18 4.88 47.60 26.36
C LEU A 18 4.31 46.35 27.05
N SER A 19 2.98 46.19 27.12
CA SER A 19 2.35 45.00 27.72
C SER A 19 1.98 43.90 26.71
N SER A 20 2.44 44.00 25.46
CA SER A 20 2.21 42.98 24.41
C SER A 20 3.47 42.18 24.06
N PHE A 21 4.29 41.85 25.06
CA PHE A 21 5.11 40.65 24.99
C PHE A 21 4.36 39.55 25.72
N GLY A 22 3.20 39.16 25.16
CA GLY A 22 2.70 37.81 25.39
C GLY A 22 3.83 36.90 24.96
N SER A 23 4.44 36.22 25.93
CA SER A 23 5.42 35.20 25.65
C SER A 23 4.71 34.22 24.72
N ASP A 24 5.11 34.14 23.46
CA ASP A 24 4.72 33.02 22.61
C ASP A 24 5.23 31.78 23.33
N THR A 25 4.35 31.18 24.14
CA THR A 25 4.57 29.88 24.73
C THR A 25 4.52 28.92 23.56
N TYR A 26 5.66 28.75 22.90
CA TYR A 26 5.86 27.67 21.96
C TYR A 26 5.57 26.39 22.73
N ALA A 27 4.40 25.78 22.48
CA ALA A 27 4.10 24.46 22.98
C ALA A 27 5.20 23.54 22.48
N ILE A 28 6.01 23.04 23.42
CA ILE A 28 7.08 22.10 23.14
C ILE A 28 6.38 20.78 22.80
N VAL A 29 6.67 20.26 21.61
CA VAL A 29 6.04 19.08 21.02
C VAL A 29 7.13 18.23 20.38
N CYS A 30 6.91 16.91 20.30
CA CYS A 30 7.76 16.06 19.47
C CYS A 30 7.56 16.42 18.01
N THR A 31 8.66 16.55 17.27
CA THR A 31 8.63 16.75 15.82
C THR A 31 9.17 15.51 15.12
N TYR A 32 8.30 14.53 14.88
CA TYR A 32 8.68 13.25 14.29
C TYR A 32 8.36 13.22 12.80
N MET A 33 9.37 13.06 11.94
CA MET A 33 9.23 13.06 10.46
C MET A 33 8.47 14.29 9.89
N GLY A 34 8.53 15.42 10.58
CA GLY A 34 7.84 16.67 10.18
C GLY A 34 6.42 16.82 10.75
N GLU A 35 5.88 15.80 11.41
CA GLU A 35 4.62 15.87 12.14
C GLU A 35 4.83 16.28 13.60
N ARG A 36 3.87 17.02 14.15
CA ARG A 36 3.90 17.54 15.52
C ARG A 36 3.01 16.69 16.41
N HIS A 37 3.57 16.19 17.51
CA HIS A 37 2.86 15.36 18.49
C HIS A 37 3.02 15.95 19.89
N ASN A 38 1.93 16.02 20.65
CA ASN A 38 1.94 16.47 22.03
C ASN A 38 2.58 15.41 22.95
N ASP A 39 2.99 15.83 24.14
CA ASP A 39 3.46 14.92 25.18
C ASP A 39 2.42 13.83 25.47
N GLY A 40 2.85 12.58 25.51
CA GLY A 40 1.99 11.40 25.68
C GLY A 40 1.21 10.96 24.44
N ASP A 41 1.30 11.67 23.31
CA ASP A 41 0.68 11.21 22.06
C ASP A 41 1.28 9.86 21.65
N ARG A 42 0.40 8.94 21.25
CA ARG A 42 0.76 7.60 20.76
C ARG A 42 0.28 7.40 19.34
N TRP A 43 1.15 6.89 18.47
CA TRP A 43 0.82 6.66 17.07
C TRP A 43 1.53 5.44 16.48
N VAL A 44 0.96 4.90 15.41
CA VAL A 44 1.49 3.71 14.74
C VAL A 44 2.39 4.09 13.58
N VAL A 45 3.60 3.55 13.54
CA VAL A 45 4.51 3.66 12.39
C VAL A 45 4.74 2.31 11.74
N ARG A 46 4.90 2.32 10.42
CA ARG A 46 5.16 1.11 9.60
C ARG A 46 4.15 -0.01 9.85
N SER A 47 2.94 0.35 10.27
CA SER A 47 1.82 -0.55 10.58
C SER A 47 2.12 -1.62 11.65
N ALA A 48 3.16 -1.45 12.47
CA ALA A 48 3.62 -2.50 13.39
C ALA A 48 4.24 -2.01 14.69
N PHE A 49 4.58 -0.72 14.82
CA PHE A 49 5.23 -0.18 16.01
C PHE A 49 4.48 1.03 16.53
N ILE A 50 4.23 1.06 17.83
CA ILE A 50 3.59 2.18 18.50
C ILE A 50 4.70 3.05 19.09
N ILE A 51 4.72 4.32 18.68
CA ILE A 51 5.62 5.34 19.24
C ILE A 51 4.86 6.16 20.26
N GLU A 52 5.54 6.58 21.32
CA GLU A 52 5.06 7.57 22.29
C GLU A 52 5.98 8.79 22.31
N CYS A 53 5.38 9.98 22.36
CA CYS A 53 6.09 11.24 22.54
C CYS A 53 6.31 11.52 24.03
N HIS A 54 7.54 11.87 24.39
CA HIS A 54 7.91 12.36 25.72
C HIS A 54 8.58 13.73 25.61
N VAL A 55 7.98 14.75 26.22
CA VAL A 55 8.49 16.12 26.28
C VAL A 55 9.02 16.41 27.69
N TYR A 56 10.24 16.91 27.77
CA TYR A 56 10.89 17.24 29.04
C TYR A 56 10.75 18.72 29.38
N PRO A 57 10.83 19.09 30.68
CA PRO A 57 10.70 20.49 31.13
C PRO A 57 11.73 21.46 30.54
N ASP A 58 12.89 20.95 30.11
CA ASP A 58 13.96 21.73 29.47
C ASP A 58 13.70 22.03 27.99
N GLY A 59 12.58 21.55 27.45
CA GLY A 59 12.21 21.71 26.05
C GLY A 59 12.78 20.63 25.12
N SER A 60 13.58 19.71 25.64
CA SER A 60 13.99 18.53 24.89
C SER A 60 12.83 17.54 24.78
N TRP A 61 12.86 16.66 23.79
CA TRP A 61 11.83 15.64 23.61
C TRP A 61 12.43 14.36 23.02
N ARG A 62 11.73 13.24 23.22
CA ARG A 62 12.03 11.93 22.60
C ARG A 62 10.75 11.29 22.07
N ALA A 63 10.93 10.47 21.04
CA ALA A 63 9.87 9.68 20.44
C ALA A 63 10.36 8.22 20.41
N ASP A 64 9.89 7.43 21.36
CA ASP A 64 10.38 6.08 21.60
C ASP A 64 9.35 5.06 21.13
N VAL A 65 9.82 3.95 20.56
CA VAL A 65 8.93 2.80 20.31
C VAL A 65 8.62 2.17 21.67
N VAL A 66 7.34 2.11 22.02
CA VAL A 66 6.86 1.61 23.34
C VAL A 66 6.19 0.24 23.26
N ALA A 67 5.67 -0.12 22.08
CA ALA A 67 5.01 -1.40 21.85
C ALA A 67 5.02 -1.79 20.36
N CYS A 68 4.70 -3.05 20.07
CA CYS A 68 4.33 -3.48 18.74
C CYS A 68 2.80 -3.47 18.55
N GLN A 69 2.34 -3.54 17.30
CA GLN A 69 0.94 -3.70 16.95
C GLN A 69 0.76 -4.84 15.94
N THR A 70 -0.24 -5.70 16.14
CA THR A 70 -0.61 -6.74 15.17
C THR A 70 -1.33 -6.13 13.95
N PRO A 71 -1.44 -6.88 12.83
CA PRO A 71 -2.21 -6.43 11.67
C PRO A 71 -3.68 -6.11 11.96
N LYS A 72 -4.31 -6.81 12.92
CA LYS A 72 -5.67 -6.51 13.41
C LYS A 72 -5.75 -5.36 14.42
N GLY A 73 -4.63 -4.71 14.73
CA GLY A 73 -4.60 -3.53 15.60
C GLY A 73 -4.41 -3.84 17.08
N ILE A 74 -4.02 -5.06 17.45
CA ILE A 74 -3.81 -5.43 18.85
C ILE A 74 -2.43 -4.96 19.30
N GLU A 75 -2.36 -4.24 20.41
CA GLU A 75 -1.11 -3.80 21.02
C GLU A 75 -0.39 -4.97 21.72
N MET A 76 0.93 -5.07 21.53
CA MET A 76 1.82 -6.09 22.10
C MET A 76 3.01 -5.44 22.79
N HIS A 77 3.25 -5.79 24.05
CA HIS A 77 4.39 -5.36 24.84
C HIS A 77 5.59 -6.32 24.71
N ASP A 78 6.70 -5.97 25.34
CA ASP A 78 7.91 -6.79 25.33
C ASP A 78 7.65 -8.20 25.90
N GLY A 79 7.98 -9.22 25.12
CA GLY A 79 7.77 -10.62 25.46
C GLY A 79 6.39 -11.17 25.08
N ASP A 80 5.45 -10.32 24.65
CA ASP A 80 4.11 -10.77 24.27
C ASP A 80 4.17 -11.69 23.04
N GLU A 81 3.37 -12.74 23.09
CA GLU A 81 3.15 -13.69 22.01
C GLU A 81 1.65 -13.82 21.73
N ILE A 82 1.25 -13.53 20.48
CA ILE A 82 -0.15 -13.62 20.07
C ILE A 82 -0.27 -14.52 18.86
N MET A 83 -1.25 -15.41 18.89
CA MET A 83 -1.71 -16.14 17.72
C MET A 83 -2.71 -15.27 16.97
N GLU A 84 -2.34 -14.83 15.77
CA GLU A 84 -3.27 -14.17 14.86
C GLU A 84 -3.42 -15.02 13.61
N ASP A 85 -4.60 -15.62 13.46
CA ASP A 85 -4.87 -16.67 12.48
C ASP A 85 -3.87 -17.83 12.65
N ASP A 86 -3.10 -18.17 11.62
CA ASP A 86 -2.08 -19.25 11.65
C ASP A 86 -0.64 -18.73 11.82
N VAL A 87 -0.49 -17.49 12.29
CA VAL A 87 0.81 -16.85 12.51
C VAL A 87 0.96 -16.55 13.99
N LYS A 88 2.00 -17.10 14.61
CA LYS A 88 2.45 -16.66 15.93
C LYS A 88 3.27 -15.39 15.75
N LEU A 89 2.77 -14.29 16.31
CA LEU A 89 3.46 -13.01 16.39
C LEU A 89 4.14 -12.90 17.75
N GLN A 90 5.36 -12.37 17.78
CA GLN A 90 6.08 -12.08 19.02
C GLN A 90 6.67 -10.67 18.97
N CYS A 91 6.48 -9.89 20.03
CA CYS A 91 7.08 -8.58 20.19
C CYS A 91 8.26 -8.67 21.17
N GLU A 92 9.42 -8.14 20.79
CA GLU A 92 10.64 -8.24 21.58
C GLU A 92 11.36 -6.90 21.59
N LYS A 93 11.75 -6.45 22.79
CA LYS A 93 12.62 -5.29 22.97
C LYS A 93 14.08 -5.70 22.81
N LEU A 94 14.76 -5.07 21.86
CA LEU A 94 16.17 -5.29 21.61
C LEU A 94 17.02 -4.64 22.71
N PRO A 95 18.24 -5.15 22.99
CA PRO A 95 19.16 -4.51 23.94
C PRO A 95 19.52 -3.06 23.59
N SER A 96 19.40 -2.67 22.32
CA SER A 96 19.59 -1.29 21.85
C SER A 96 18.42 -0.35 22.19
N GLY A 97 17.34 -0.85 22.78
CA GLY A 97 16.15 -0.09 23.16
C GLY A 97 15.04 -0.06 22.10
N GLY A 98 15.33 -0.45 20.85
CA GLY A 98 14.32 -0.59 19.79
C GLY A 98 13.48 -1.86 19.93
N TYR A 99 12.38 -1.95 19.19
CA TYR A 99 11.52 -3.14 19.18
C TYR A 99 11.61 -3.93 17.88
N ARG A 100 11.35 -5.24 17.96
CA ARG A 100 11.29 -6.16 16.84
C ARG A 100 9.99 -6.97 16.90
N MET A 101 9.24 -6.95 15.80
CA MET A 101 8.12 -7.87 15.57
C MET A 101 8.63 -9.11 14.83
N GLN A 102 8.56 -10.27 15.48
CA GLN A 102 8.86 -11.57 14.88
C GLN A 102 7.57 -12.27 14.44
N LYS A 103 7.62 -12.99 13.32
CA LYS A 103 6.50 -13.77 12.79
C LYS A 103 6.93 -15.21 12.60
N PHE A 104 6.27 -16.12 13.29
CA PHE A 104 6.47 -17.56 13.17
C PHE A 104 5.24 -18.17 12.51
N TYR A 105 5.45 -18.70 11.31
CA TYR A 105 4.43 -19.45 10.59
C TYR A 105 4.51 -20.91 11.04
N PHE A 106 3.39 -21.49 11.47
CA PHE A 106 3.37 -22.91 11.77
C PHE A 106 3.48 -23.69 10.46
N ASN A 107 4.60 -24.41 10.29
CA ASN A 107 4.73 -25.42 9.25
C ASN A 107 3.86 -26.63 9.62
N GLN A 108 2.56 -26.53 9.41
CA GLN A 108 1.79 -27.74 9.17
C GLN A 108 2.31 -28.33 7.85
N ASN A 109 2.41 -29.66 7.78
CA ASN A 109 2.89 -30.41 6.61
C ASN A 109 1.86 -30.32 5.46
N ILE A 110 1.59 -29.11 5.01
CA ILE A 110 0.54 -28.75 4.07
C ILE A 110 1.08 -28.97 2.68
N THR A 111 0.53 -29.97 2.00
CA THR A 111 0.86 -30.25 0.61
C THR A 111 -0.08 -29.47 -0.31
N CYS A 112 0.36 -28.29 -0.75
CA CYS A 112 -0.35 -27.47 -1.74
C CYS A 112 -0.12 -27.98 -3.18
N GLU A 113 -0.31 -29.28 -3.41
CA GLU A 113 -0.07 -29.91 -4.73
C GLU A 113 1.36 -29.68 -5.27
N GLY A 114 2.33 -29.43 -4.37
CA GLY A 114 3.74 -29.13 -4.73
C GLY A 114 4.06 -27.65 -4.90
N HIS A 115 3.10 -26.75 -4.72
CA HIS A 115 3.28 -25.29 -4.79
C HIS A 115 3.69 -24.69 -3.44
N LYS A 116 4.42 -23.56 -3.50
CA LYS A 116 4.88 -22.83 -2.30
C LYS A 116 3.76 -22.02 -1.68
N PHE A 117 3.90 -21.71 -0.39
CA PHE A 117 2.99 -20.80 0.30
C PHE A 117 2.87 -19.45 -0.40
N GLY A 118 1.64 -18.93 -0.55
CA GLY A 118 1.35 -17.66 -1.24
C GLY A 118 1.51 -17.72 -2.77
N GLU A 119 1.95 -18.85 -3.32
CA GLU A 119 1.93 -19.10 -4.75
C GLU A 119 0.48 -19.30 -5.22
N TRP A 120 0.17 -18.78 -6.41
CA TRP A 120 -1.09 -19.03 -7.10
C TRP A 120 -0.85 -19.73 -8.43
N TRP A 121 -1.79 -20.57 -8.84
CA TRP A 121 -1.69 -21.35 -10.06
C TRP A 121 -3.06 -21.68 -10.65
N ILE A 122 -3.09 -21.96 -11.95
CA ILE A 122 -4.30 -22.40 -12.64
C ILE A 122 -4.32 -23.92 -12.70
N SER A 123 -5.34 -24.53 -12.09
CA SER A 123 -5.58 -25.97 -12.10
C SER A 123 -6.74 -26.33 -13.02
N LYS A 124 -6.54 -27.40 -13.82
CA LYS A 124 -7.54 -27.92 -14.78
C LYS A 124 -8.15 -26.84 -15.70
N ARG A 125 -7.37 -25.77 -16.00
CA ARG A 125 -7.74 -24.58 -16.80
C ARG A 125 -8.85 -23.68 -16.28
N ASN A 126 -9.64 -24.14 -15.30
CA ASN A 126 -10.87 -23.46 -14.88
C ASN A 126 -10.84 -23.02 -13.41
N PHE A 127 -9.78 -23.29 -12.65
CA PHE A 127 -9.70 -22.92 -11.25
C PHE A 127 -8.41 -22.18 -10.98
N ASN A 128 -8.50 -20.94 -10.48
CA ASN A 128 -7.36 -20.23 -9.92
C ASN A 128 -7.24 -20.59 -8.45
N LYS A 129 -6.10 -21.18 -8.07
CA LYS A 129 -5.81 -21.67 -6.73
C LYS A 129 -4.71 -20.86 -6.07
N THR A 130 -4.69 -20.85 -4.75
CA THR A 130 -3.58 -20.34 -3.94
C THR A 130 -3.23 -21.32 -2.83
N CYS A 131 -1.97 -21.34 -2.44
CA CYS A 131 -1.53 -22.06 -1.25
C CYS A 131 -1.71 -21.16 -0.03
N SER A 132 -2.59 -21.58 0.88
CA SER A 132 -2.91 -20.88 2.13
C SER A 132 -2.39 -21.66 3.34
N PRO A 133 -2.45 -21.09 4.55
CA PRO A 133 -2.04 -21.80 5.77
C PRO A 133 -2.92 -23.00 6.12
N THR A 134 -4.05 -23.19 5.43
CA THR A 134 -4.93 -24.36 5.60
C THR A 134 -4.86 -25.32 4.40
N GLY A 135 -3.96 -25.09 3.45
CA GLY A 135 -3.84 -25.87 2.22
C GLY A 135 -4.29 -25.15 0.97
N THR A 136 -4.55 -25.93 -0.08
CA THR A 136 -4.99 -25.42 -1.37
C THR A 136 -6.37 -24.79 -1.26
N TYR A 137 -6.49 -23.54 -1.69
CA TYR A 137 -7.75 -22.80 -1.75
C TYR A 137 -8.05 -22.37 -3.18
N ILE A 138 -9.30 -22.49 -3.64
CA ILE A 138 -9.74 -21.99 -4.95
C ILE A 138 -10.23 -20.55 -4.78
N MET A 139 -9.54 -19.59 -5.39
CA MET A 139 -9.86 -18.17 -5.30
C MET A 139 -11.02 -17.77 -6.21
N ASN A 140 -11.05 -18.32 -7.42
CA ASN A 140 -12.10 -18.07 -8.42
C ASN A 140 -12.13 -19.19 -9.47
N CYS A 141 -13.21 -19.24 -10.25
CA CYS A 141 -13.26 -20.02 -11.47
C CYS A 141 -12.81 -19.18 -12.67
N LEU A 142 -12.32 -19.83 -13.70
CA LEU A 142 -11.97 -19.19 -14.98
C LEU A 142 -12.87 -19.75 -16.07
N THR A 143 -13.38 -18.88 -16.93
CA THR A 143 -14.09 -19.28 -18.16
C THR A 143 -13.12 -19.96 -19.13
N ASP A 144 -13.66 -20.50 -20.24
CA ASP A 144 -12.84 -21.09 -21.31
C ASP A 144 -11.83 -20.09 -21.92
N THR A 145 -12.12 -18.79 -21.78
CA THR A 145 -11.27 -17.68 -22.24
C THR A 145 -10.39 -17.08 -21.14
N GLY A 146 -10.42 -17.64 -19.93
CA GLY A 146 -9.61 -17.20 -18.80
C GLY A 146 -10.19 -16.01 -18.02
N ILE A 147 -11.47 -15.66 -18.22
CA ILE A 147 -12.12 -14.57 -17.47
C ILE A 147 -12.42 -15.07 -16.05
N PRO A 148 -11.99 -14.37 -15.00
CA PRO A 148 -12.25 -14.77 -13.63
C PRO A 148 -13.71 -14.55 -13.24
N ILE A 149 -14.27 -15.54 -12.55
CA ILE A 149 -15.60 -15.53 -11.94
C ILE A 149 -15.40 -15.77 -10.45
N GLU A 150 -15.69 -14.76 -9.64
CA GLU A 150 -15.65 -14.88 -8.18
C GLU A 150 -16.52 -16.06 -7.70
N LEU A 151 -16.16 -16.62 -6.54
CA LEU A 151 -16.98 -17.65 -5.91
C LEU A 151 -18.40 -17.14 -5.65
N ASN A 152 -19.37 -18.02 -5.86
CA ASN A 152 -20.80 -17.75 -5.74
C ASN A 152 -21.33 -16.69 -6.71
N ARG A 153 -20.62 -16.47 -7.82
CA ARG A 153 -21.06 -15.62 -8.93
C ARG A 153 -21.32 -16.42 -10.19
N SER A 154 -22.08 -15.78 -11.07
CA SER A 154 -22.35 -16.26 -12.41
C SER A 154 -22.17 -15.13 -13.41
N VAL A 155 -21.65 -15.46 -14.59
CA VAL A 155 -21.50 -14.52 -15.71
C VAL A 155 -22.10 -15.12 -16.97
N ILE A 156 -22.63 -14.28 -17.85
CA ILE A 156 -23.11 -14.72 -19.16
C ILE A 156 -22.16 -14.16 -20.21
N LEU A 157 -21.54 -15.05 -20.99
CA LEU A 157 -20.63 -14.68 -22.07
C LEU A 157 -21.04 -15.40 -23.34
N SER A 158 -21.24 -14.65 -24.41
CA SER A 158 -21.63 -15.20 -25.73
C SER A 158 -22.81 -16.18 -25.67
N GLY A 159 -23.79 -15.90 -24.79
CA GLY A 159 -24.97 -16.74 -24.61
C GLY A 159 -24.78 -17.97 -23.71
N THR A 160 -23.57 -18.23 -23.20
CA THR A 160 -23.29 -19.28 -22.23
C THR A 160 -23.28 -18.68 -20.83
N ARG A 161 -24.07 -19.25 -19.90
CA ARG A 161 -24.01 -18.90 -18.49
C ARG A 161 -22.96 -19.77 -17.82
N TYR A 162 -21.99 -19.14 -17.19
CA TYR A 162 -20.98 -19.78 -16.37
C TYR A 162 -21.34 -19.55 -14.90
N ASN A 163 -21.34 -20.59 -14.07
CA ASN A 163 -21.53 -20.46 -12.63
C ASN A 163 -20.32 -21.00 -11.88
N CYS A 164 -19.82 -20.23 -10.92
CA CYS A 164 -18.78 -20.65 -9.99
C CYS A 164 -19.37 -20.72 -8.59
N THR A 165 -19.60 -21.92 -8.05
CA THR A 165 -20.28 -22.12 -6.77
C THR A 165 -19.33 -22.72 -5.76
N GLY A 166 -19.08 -22.00 -4.67
CA GLY A 166 -18.34 -22.51 -3.51
C GLY A 166 -19.29 -23.17 -2.51
N HIS A 167 -18.92 -24.35 -2.03
CA HIS A 167 -19.67 -25.10 -1.02
C HIS A 167 -18.98 -25.00 0.34
N SER A 168 -19.73 -25.18 1.42
CA SER A 168 -19.22 -25.05 2.81
C SER A 168 -18.12 -26.05 3.17
N ASN A 169 -18.01 -27.15 2.42
CA ASN A 169 -16.95 -28.16 2.57
C ASN A 169 -15.67 -27.86 1.77
N GLY A 170 -15.55 -26.66 1.19
CA GLY A 170 -14.41 -26.24 0.38
C GLY A 170 -14.42 -26.77 -1.07
N LEU A 171 -15.44 -27.53 -1.46
CA LEU A 171 -15.65 -27.91 -2.86
C LEU A 171 -16.06 -26.67 -3.67
N VAL A 172 -15.48 -26.50 -4.85
CA VAL A 172 -15.95 -25.52 -5.83
C VAL A 172 -16.47 -26.24 -7.07
N THR A 173 -17.68 -25.90 -7.48
CA THR A 173 -18.31 -26.42 -8.69
C THR A 173 -18.32 -25.33 -9.76
N PHE A 174 -17.92 -25.71 -10.97
CA PHE A 174 -17.97 -24.85 -12.14
C PHE A 174 -18.90 -25.46 -13.18
N THR A 175 -20.01 -24.78 -13.50
CA THR A 175 -20.98 -25.24 -14.50
C THR A 175 -21.08 -24.29 -15.68
N ARG A 176 -21.39 -24.87 -16.85
CA ARG A 176 -21.72 -24.17 -18.09
C ARG A 176 -23.15 -24.53 -18.46
N ASP A 177 -24.05 -23.55 -18.39
CA ASP A 177 -25.42 -23.69 -18.83
C ASP A 177 -25.57 -23.01 -20.18
N PHE A 178 -26.09 -23.76 -21.16
CA PHE A 178 -26.53 -23.24 -22.45
C PHE A 178 -28.05 -23.06 -22.36
N PRO A 179 -28.55 -21.90 -21.88
CA PRO A 179 -29.98 -21.69 -21.74
C PRO A 179 -30.62 -21.78 -23.13
N ARG A 180 -31.45 -22.82 -23.33
CA ARG A 180 -32.11 -23.10 -24.62
C ARG A 180 -33.11 -22.05 -25.10
N ASN A 181 -33.34 -20.96 -24.34
CA ASN A 181 -34.28 -19.90 -24.67
C ASN A 181 -33.83 -18.54 -24.11
N PHE A 182 -32.86 -17.87 -24.74
CA PHE A 182 -32.74 -16.42 -24.60
C PHE A 182 -33.31 -15.76 -25.85
N HIS A 183 -34.48 -15.12 -25.69
CA HIS A 183 -34.83 -14.00 -26.55
C HIS A 183 -33.68 -12.99 -26.43
N ILE A 184 -33.02 -12.70 -27.55
CA ILE A 184 -31.92 -11.75 -27.65
C ILE A 184 -32.46 -10.36 -27.31
N THR A 185 -32.49 -10.03 -26.04
CA THR A 185 -32.35 -8.66 -25.59
C THR A 185 -30.87 -8.51 -25.30
N SER A 186 -30.15 -8.12 -26.35
CA SER A 186 -28.75 -7.74 -26.30
C SER A 186 -28.60 -6.55 -25.34
N LYS A 187 -28.53 -6.83 -24.04
CA LYS A 187 -27.90 -5.93 -23.09
C LYS A 187 -26.43 -6.32 -23.12
N ILE A 188 -25.69 -5.70 -24.03
CA ILE A 188 -24.23 -5.70 -23.98
C ILE A 188 -23.89 -5.04 -22.65
N GLU A 189 -23.67 -5.83 -21.60
CA GLU A 189 -23.03 -5.31 -20.40
C GLU A 189 -21.65 -4.84 -20.83
N GLN A 190 -21.50 -3.52 -20.93
CA GLN A 190 -20.22 -2.91 -21.27
C GLN A 190 -19.21 -3.32 -20.21
N ILE A 191 -18.20 -4.08 -20.62
CA ILE A 191 -17.15 -4.56 -19.74
C ILE A 191 -16.24 -3.36 -19.40
N TYR A 192 -15.89 -3.17 -18.12
CA TYR A 192 -15.06 -2.07 -17.63
C TYR A 192 -14.09 -2.56 -16.55
N CYS A 193 -12.97 -1.86 -16.36
CA CYS A 193 -12.12 -2.04 -15.18
C CYS A 193 -12.63 -1.14 -14.05
N THR A 194 -12.60 -1.60 -12.80
CA THR A 194 -12.87 -0.75 -11.62
C THR A 194 -11.54 -0.37 -10.97
N VAL A 195 -11.28 0.94 -10.88
CA VAL A 195 -10.04 1.50 -10.30
C VAL A 195 -10.44 2.59 -9.31
N ASN A 196 -10.19 2.38 -8.02
CA ASN A 196 -10.60 3.31 -6.95
C ASN A 196 -12.07 3.75 -7.09
N ASP A 197 -12.98 2.78 -7.26
CA ASP A 197 -14.42 2.96 -7.51
C ASP A 197 -14.81 3.69 -8.80
N VAL A 198 -13.84 4.02 -9.66
CA VAL A 198 -14.09 4.61 -10.97
C VAL A 198 -14.07 3.54 -12.05
N GLN A 199 -15.12 3.53 -12.89
CA GLN A 199 -15.18 2.65 -14.05
C GLN A 199 -14.34 3.20 -15.21
N LYS A 200 -13.46 2.36 -15.73
CA LYS A 200 -12.57 2.63 -16.86
C LYS A 200 -12.99 1.79 -18.06
N LYS A 201 -13.18 2.43 -19.21
CA LYS A 201 -13.57 1.73 -20.43
C LYS A 201 -12.45 0.83 -20.92
N ILE A 202 -12.79 -0.24 -21.63
CA ILE A 202 -11.82 -1.04 -22.37
C ILE A 202 -10.96 -0.12 -23.25
N ASN A 203 -9.66 -0.39 -23.24
CA ASN A 203 -8.59 0.37 -23.90
C ASN A 203 -8.32 1.77 -23.34
N GLU A 204 -9.06 2.24 -22.33
CA GLU A 204 -8.74 3.47 -21.62
C GLU A 204 -7.39 3.37 -20.93
N THR A 205 -6.59 4.44 -21.01
CA THR A 205 -5.29 4.56 -20.35
C THR A 205 -5.29 5.72 -19.38
N TRP A 206 -4.60 5.56 -18.26
CA TRP A 206 -4.44 6.61 -17.25
C TRP A 206 -3.05 6.57 -16.63
N ILE A 207 -2.67 7.65 -15.97
CA ILE A 207 -1.43 7.73 -15.19
C ILE A 207 -1.78 7.40 -13.73
N GLU A 208 -1.05 6.47 -13.14
CA GLU A 208 -1.11 6.14 -11.72
C GLU A 208 0.23 6.47 -11.06
N ASP A 209 0.18 7.07 -9.86
CA ASP A 209 1.33 7.41 -9.03
C ASP A 209 2.45 8.15 -9.77
N THR A 210 2.10 8.97 -10.77
CA THR A 210 2.97 9.75 -11.66
C THR A 210 3.96 8.97 -12.54
N ASN A 211 4.20 7.69 -12.23
CA ASN A 211 5.28 6.90 -12.82
C ASN A 211 4.79 5.76 -13.70
N PHE A 212 3.48 5.46 -13.72
CA PHE A 212 2.96 4.31 -14.47
C PHE A 212 1.80 4.71 -15.38
N ILE A 213 1.93 4.37 -16.66
CA ILE A 213 0.81 4.41 -17.60
C ILE A 213 0.10 3.07 -17.52
N LYS A 214 -1.12 3.05 -16.99
CA LYS A 214 -1.97 1.86 -16.94
C LYS A 214 -2.97 1.84 -18.09
N LYS A 215 -3.48 0.65 -18.39
CA LYS A 215 -4.50 0.41 -19.41
C LYS A 215 -5.51 -0.60 -18.90
N CYS A 216 -6.80 -0.34 -19.13
CA CYS A 216 -7.81 -1.38 -19.06
C CYS A 216 -7.75 -2.19 -20.35
N ASN A 217 -7.29 -3.44 -20.29
CA ASN A 217 -7.18 -4.25 -21.51
C ASN A 217 -8.55 -4.79 -21.96
N GLU A 218 -8.59 -5.48 -23.10
CA GLU A 218 -9.82 -6.07 -23.69
C GLU A 218 -10.49 -7.13 -22.81
N ARG A 219 -9.81 -7.57 -21.75
CA ARG A 219 -10.31 -8.55 -20.78
C ARG A 219 -10.76 -7.89 -19.48
N ALA A 220 -10.89 -6.56 -19.45
CA ALA A 220 -11.17 -5.76 -18.26
C ALA A 220 -10.19 -6.00 -17.10
N VAL A 221 -8.91 -6.24 -17.44
CA VAL A 221 -7.81 -6.31 -16.49
C VAL A 221 -6.97 -5.05 -16.61
N THR A 222 -6.70 -4.43 -15.46
CA THR A 222 -5.75 -3.32 -15.34
C THR A 222 -4.32 -3.84 -15.53
N ILE A 223 -3.65 -3.37 -16.57
CA ILE A 223 -2.25 -3.69 -16.85
C ILE A 223 -1.40 -2.42 -16.85
N VAL A 224 -0.12 -2.53 -16.54
CA VAL A 224 0.84 -1.45 -16.81
C VAL A 224 1.25 -1.52 -18.27
N LYS A 225 1.19 -0.40 -18.99
CA LYS A 225 1.57 -0.26 -20.40
C LYS A 225 2.99 0.28 -20.56
N ALA A 226 3.39 1.21 -19.70
CA ALA A 226 4.70 1.88 -19.73
C ALA A 226 5.00 2.57 -18.39
N CYS A 227 6.24 2.98 -18.19
CA CYS A 227 6.64 3.84 -17.08
C CYS A 227 6.83 5.29 -17.55
N ILE A 228 6.83 6.25 -16.62
CA ILE A 228 7.15 7.65 -16.86
C ILE A 228 8.36 8.02 -15.99
N ALA A 229 9.35 8.68 -16.58
CA ALA A 229 10.46 9.30 -15.85
C ALA A 229 10.80 10.66 -16.47
N ASP A 230 10.90 11.71 -15.65
CA ASP A 230 11.19 13.08 -16.09
C ASP A 230 10.26 13.58 -17.22
N GLY A 231 9.00 13.12 -17.23
CA GLY A 231 8.02 13.44 -18.27
C GLY A 231 8.14 12.64 -19.57
N PHE A 232 9.06 11.68 -19.65
CA PHE A 232 9.25 10.81 -20.81
C PHE A 232 8.68 9.41 -20.56
N ILE A 233 8.07 8.84 -21.60
CA ILE A 233 7.53 7.49 -21.58
C ILE A 233 8.69 6.50 -21.80
N ILE A 234 8.73 5.47 -20.96
CA ILE A 234 9.66 4.34 -21.06
C ILE A 234 8.81 3.09 -21.31
N ASP A 235 8.94 2.51 -22.49
CA ASP A 235 8.25 1.27 -22.82
C ASP A 235 8.65 0.13 -21.86
N LEU A 236 7.76 -0.84 -21.71
CA LEU A 236 8.07 -2.02 -20.91
C LEU A 236 9.30 -2.74 -21.44
N ASN A 237 10.08 -3.27 -20.51
CA ASN A 237 11.36 -3.95 -20.74
C ASN A 237 12.41 -3.07 -21.43
N SER A 238 12.26 -1.75 -21.33
CA SER A 238 13.18 -0.76 -21.88
C SER A 238 13.83 0.07 -20.79
N LYS A 239 14.88 0.82 -21.19
CA LYS A 239 15.61 1.73 -20.32
C LYS A 239 15.71 3.11 -20.99
N LEU A 240 15.77 4.16 -20.19
CA LEU A 240 15.99 5.53 -20.61
C LEU A 240 17.12 6.13 -19.78
N THR A 241 18.15 6.68 -20.43
CA THR A 241 19.23 7.39 -19.74
C THR A 241 19.09 8.88 -20.00
N ARG A 242 19.00 9.68 -18.93
CA ARG A 242 18.86 11.14 -18.99
C ARG A 242 19.35 11.77 -17.69
N ASN A 243 19.93 12.97 -17.75
CA ASN A 243 20.36 13.74 -16.57
C ASN A 243 21.28 12.94 -15.61
N GLY A 244 22.19 12.13 -16.16
CA GLY A 244 23.10 11.30 -15.36
C GLY A 244 22.42 10.14 -14.62
N LYS A 245 21.17 9.82 -14.94
CA LYS A 245 20.41 8.70 -14.38
C LYS A 245 19.95 7.76 -15.48
N THR A 246 19.89 6.47 -15.18
CA THR A 246 19.25 5.46 -16.02
C THR A 246 18.01 4.93 -15.32
N TYR A 247 16.88 5.11 -15.97
CA TYR A 247 15.57 4.61 -15.58
C TYR A 247 15.32 3.27 -16.30
N ALA A 248 14.88 2.24 -15.58
CA ALA A 248 14.51 0.95 -16.16
C ALA A 248 13.06 0.62 -15.82
N CYS A 249 12.27 0.29 -16.84
CA CYS A 249 10.90 -0.17 -16.71
C CYS A 249 10.86 -1.65 -17.07
N THR A 250 10.79 -2.55 -16.10
CA THR A 250 10.87 -4.00 -16.34
C THR A 250 9.56 -4.68 -15.96
N GLY A 251 8.87 -5.25 -16.94
CA GLY A 251 7.70 -6.08 -16.67
C GLY A 251 8.09 -7.49 -16.27
N SER A 252 7.26 -8.13 -15.45
CA SER A 252 7.33 -9.56 -15.18
C SER A 252 6.15 -10.28 -15.83
N ASP A 253 6.28 -11.60 -16.02
CA ASP A 253 5.23 -12.45 -16.61
C ASP A 253 3.94 -12.48 -15.76
N ASN A 254 4.04 -12.06 -14.49
CA ASN A 254 2.92 -11.96 -13.55
C ASN A 254 2.19 -10.61 -13.63
N GLY A 255 2.56 -9.73 -14.57
CA GLY A 255 1.96 -8.41 -14.76
C GLY A 255 2.47 -7.31 -13.81
N ASN A 256 3.40 -7.64 -12.91
CA ASN A 256 4.07 -6.64 -12.06
C ASN A 256 5.11 -5.89 -12.88
N VAL A 257 5.32 -4.61 -12.55
CA VAL A 257 6.36 -3.79 -13.17
C VAL A 257 7.30 -3.25 -12.12
N LEU A 258 8.59 -3.45 -12.35
CA LEU A 258 9.68 -2.93 -11.54
C LEU A 258 10.26 -1.68 -12.20
N PHE A 259 10.10 -0.54 -11.53
CA PHE A 259 10.72 0.72 -11.94
C PHE A 259 11.99 0.95 -11.11
N LYS A 260 13.15 1.08 -11.78
CA LYS A 260 14.45 1.31 -11.13
C LYS A 260 15.08 2.60 -11.62
N ILE A 261 15.68 3.34 -10.70
CA ILE A 261 16.50 4.53 -10.97
C ILE A 261 17.93 4.20 -10.56
N MET A 262 18.87 4.30 -11.49
CA MET A 262 20.30 4.01 -11.26
C MET A 262 21.14 5.23 -11.63
N PRO A 263 22.14 5.63 -10.83
CA PRO A 263 23.11 6.63 -11.26
C PRO A 263 23.95 6.08 -12.43
N VAL A 264 24.30 6.93 -13.39
CA VAL A 264 25.33 6.60 -14.39
C VAL A 264 26.68 6.74 -13.69
N ILE A 265 27.32 5.62 -13.37
CA ILE A 265 28.69 5.61 -12.85
C ILE A 265 29.62 5.73 -14.05
N ASP A 266 30.15 6.93 -14.29
CA ASP A 266 31.24 7.14 -15.23
C ASP A 266 32.51 6.51 -14.67
N ASN A 267 32.87 5.32 -15.18
CA ASN A 267 34.16 4.70 -14.93
C ASN A 267 35.23 5.27 -15.87
N SER A 268 35.47 6.58 -15.79
CA SER A 268 36.49 7.27 -16.57
C SER A 268 37.53 7.98 -15.69
N THR A 269 38.15 7.26 -14.77
CA THR A 269 39.48 7.64 -14.22
C THR A 269 40.31 6.40 -13.88
N HIS A 270 41.04 5.87 -14.86
CA HIS A 270 42.50 5.72 -14.83
C HIS A 270 42.98 4.80 -15.97
N SER A 271 43.29 5.41 -17.11
CA SER A 271 44.36 4.97 -17.99
C SER A 271 44.89 6.21 -18.71
N GLY A 272 46.14 6.60 -18.43
CA GLY A 272 46.74 7.81 -19.01
C GLY A 272 47.89 8.35 -18.20
N SER A 273 49.03 7.68 -18.34
CA SER A 273 50.40 8.10 -18.02
C SER A 273 50.77 9.53 -18.45
N VAL A 274 51.44 10.26 -17.55
CA VAL A 274 52.77 10.88 -17.75
C VAL A 274 53.56 10.70 -16.46
#